data_AF-A0A535A043-F1
#
_entry.id   AF-A0A535A043-F1
#
_cell.length_a   1.000
_cell.length_b   1.000
_cell.length_c   1.000
_cell.angle_alpha   90.00
_cell.angle_beta   90.00
_cell.angle_gamma   90.00
#
_symmetry.space_group_name_H-M   'P 1'
#
loop_
_entity.id
_entity.type
_entity.pdbx_description
1 polymer ?
#
loop_
_entity_poly.entity_id
_entity_poly.type
_entity_poly.pdbx_seq_one_letter_code
_entity_poly.pdbx_strand_id
1 'polypeptide(L)'
;MAAREFALFDTPIGRCGIAWGPRGVAGVQLPEEAEAATRTRMLQRFPAACESDPPAGVQRAVDAIGTLLRGGAGDLSGIALDMEGVPAFHRRVYEVTRTIPPGATLSYGDVAARAGAPGAARAVGQALRRNPFAIVVPCHRVLAAGGKVGGFSADGGISTKLRMLSIEGAEVNGLAVGGGLGFDPRVAVAHVRASDAALARVIDAVGPFRMSLRRTPSLFGALAEAIVYQQLHGRAAATIFARLCALFPRGAEGLTAERLLRASDEQLRGAGLSRAKLLSLRDLARRVADGELPTLAEARRLEDDAIVERLTRVRGIGRWTVEMLLIFRLGRPDVLPVDDYGIRKGFALACRKRELPAPRDVAKRGLRWKPYRTVASWYLWRAAELAAGARRRPG
;
A
#
# COMPACT_ATOMS: atom_id res chain seq x y z
N MET A 1 -18.24 -25.64 -18.87
CA MET A 1 -19.15 -24.48 -19.02
C MET A 1 -19.29 -24.18 -20.50
N ALA A 2 -20.52 -24.07 -20.99
CA ALA A 2 -20.83 -23.87 -22.40
C ALA A 2 -21.09 -22.37 -22.68
N ALA A 3 -20.06 -21.54 -22.56
CA ALA A 3 -20.16 -20.17 -23.06
C ALA A 3 -20.29 -20.22 -24.59
N ARG A 4 -21.20 -19.43 -25.15
CA ARG A 4 -21.42 -19.32 -26.59
C ARG A 4 -20.89 -18.00 -27.15
N GLU A 5 -20.78 -17.00 -26.28
CA GLU A 5 -20.41 -15.65 -26.65
C GLU A 5 -19.47 -15.06 -25.59
N PHE A 6 -18.64 -14.12 -26.01
CA PHE A 6 -17.80 -13.32 -25.11
C PHE A 6 -17.61 -11.90 -25.62
N ALA A 7 -17.15 -11.01 -24.74
CA ALA A 7 -16.74 -9.66 -25.08
C ALA A 7 -15.48 -9.28 -24.31
N LEU A 8 -14.68 -8.39 -24.90
CA LEU A 8 -13.60 -7.69 -24.21
C LEU A 8 -14.01 -6.26 -23.87
N PHE A 9 -13.75 -5.82 -22.65
CA PHE A 9 -14.17 -4.50 -22.16
C PHE A 9 -13.08 -3.83 -21.34
N ASP A 10 -13.06 -2.49 -21.38
CA ASP A 10 -12.02 -1.70 -20.75
C ASP A 10 -12.24 -1.54 -19.25
N THR A 11 -11.14 -1.66 -18.50
CA THR A 11 -11.09 -1.37 -17.06
C THR A 11 -9.80 -0.64 -16.70
N PRO A 12 -9.73 0.06 -15.54
CA PRO A 12 -8.50 0.72 -15.10
C PRO A 12 -7.31 -0.21 -14.89
N ILE A 13 -7.55 -1.53 -14.75
CA ILE A 13 -6.49 -2.52 -14.58
C ILE A 13 -6.04 -3.18 -15.88
N GLY A 14 -6.67 -2.87 -17.02
CA GLY A 14 -6.44 -3.45 -18.34
C GLY A 14 -7.75 -3.93 -18.98
N ARG A 15 -7.66 -4.50 -20.18
CA ARG A 15 -8.84 -4.99 -20.91
C ARG A 15 -9.22 -6.39 -20.42
N CYS A 16 -10.37 -6.49 -19.75
CA CYS A 16 -10.93 -7.72 -19.21
C CYS A 16 -11.77 -8.45 -20.27
N GLY A 17 -12.05 -9.74 -20.03
CA GLY A 17 -13.00 -10.52 -20.82
C GLY A 17 -14.16 -11.02 -19.99
N ILE A 18 -15.35 -11.10 -20.58
CA ILE A 18 -16.53 -11.74 -19.97
C ILE A 18 -17.15 -12.69 -21.00
N ALA A 19 -17.49 -13.90 -20.58
CA ALA A 19 -18.13 -14.93 -21.41
C ALA A 19 -19.46 -15.34 -20.79
N TRP A 20 -20.46 -15.61 -21.63
CA TRP A 20 -21.81 -15.97 -21.21
C TRP A 20 -22.43 -17.06 -22.07
N GLY A 21 -23.49 -17.65 -21.52
CA GLY A 21 -24.37 -18.59 -22.21
C GLY A 21 -25.81 -18.42 -21.71
N PRO A 22 -26.72 -19.33 -22.05
CA PRO A 22 -28.15 -19.19 -21.75
C PRO A 22 -28.48 -19.15 -20.24
N ARG A 23 -27.57 -19.64 -19.37
CA ARG A 23 -27.74 -19.67 -17.91
C ARG A 23 -27.07 -18.50 -17.18
N GLY A 24 -26.42 -17.59 -17.90
CA GLY A 24 -25.73 -16.42 -17.33
C GLY A 24 -24.23 -16.38 -17.62
N VAL A 25 -23.48 -15.68 -16.77
CA VAL A 25 -22.04 -15.49 -16.94
C VAL A 25 -21.30 -16.80 -16.69
N ALA A 26 -20.61 -17.29 -17.72
CA ALA A 26 -19.80 -18.51 -17.71
C ALA A 26 -18.33 -18.23 -17.36
N GLY A 27 -17.87 -16.98 -17.48
CA GLY A 27 -16.53 -16.65 -17.03
C GLY A 27 -16.21 -15.17 -17.07
N VAL A 28 -15.28 -14.78 -16.20
CA VAL A 28 -14.64 -13.47 -16.23
C VAL A 28 -13.13 -13.69 -16.22
N GLN A 29 -12.46 -13.02 -17.15
CA GLN A 29 -11.01 -13.07 -17.35
C GLN A 29 -10.44 -11.69 -17.00
N LEU A 30 -9.49 -11.70 -16.07
CA LEU A 30 -8.67 -10.53 -15.75
C LEU A 30 -7.73 -10.22 -16.92
N PRO A 31 -7.25 -8.97 -17.05
CA PRO A 31 -6.42 -8.59 -18.18
C PRO A 31 -5.08 -9.33 -18.15
N GLU A 32 -4.61 -9.71 -19.33
CA GLU A 32 -3.22 -10.11 -19.59
C GLU A 32 -2.40 -8.88 -20.02
N GLU A 33 -1.09 -9.03 -20.26
CA GLU A 33 -0.19 -7.92 -20.66
C GLU A 33 -0.66 -7.15 -21.91
N ALA A 34 -1.35 -7.83 -22.83
CA ALA A 34 -1.89 -7.25 -24.05
C ALA A 34 -3.31 -7.74 -24.32
N GLU A 35 -4.13 -6.93 -24.99
CA GLU A 35 -5.50 -7.29 -25.38
C GLU A 35 -5.56 -8.61 -26.17
N ALA A 36 -4.65 -8.78 -27.13
CA ALA A 36 -4.58 -10.01 -27.93
C ALA A 36 -4.34 -11.25 -27.06
N ALA A 37 -3.57 -11.12 -25.96
CA ALA A 37 -3.35 -12.19 -25.01
C ALA A 37 -4.62 -12.47 -24.17
N THR A 38 -5.33 -11.44 -23.71
CA THR A 38 -6.64 -11.60 -23.06
C THR A 38 -7.63 -12.32 -23.98
N ARG A 39 -7.72 -11.93 -25.26
CA ARG A 39 -8.56 -12.59 -26.27
C ARG A 39 -8.19 -14.06 -26.44
N THR A 40 -6.89 -14.33 -26.57
CA THR A 40 -6.37 -15.70 -26.70
C THR A 40 -6.74 -16.56 -25.50
N ARG A 41 -6.65 -16.02 -24.28
CA ARG A 41 -7.06 -16.74 -23.06
C ARG A 41 -8.56 -17.02 -22.99
N MET A 42 -9.38 -16.08 -23.43
CA MET A 42 -10.82 -16.29 -23.54
C MET A 42 -11.14 -17.45 -24.48
N LEU A 43 -10.55 -17.47 -25.67
CA LEU A 43 -10.76 -18.55 -26.66
C LEU A 43 -10.15 -19.88 -26.22
N GLN A 44 -9.00 -19.89 -25.53
CA GLN A 44 -8.46 -21.13 -24.94
C GLN A 44 -9.43 -21.76 -23.92
N ARG A 45 -10.12 -20.92 -23.16
CA ARG A 45 -11.05 -21.36 -22.11
C ARG A 45 -12.46 -21.65 -22.64
N PHE A 46 -12.86 -20.95 -23.70
CA PHE A 46 -14.15 -21.09 -24.37
C PHE A 46 -13.95 -21.19 -25.89
N PRO A 47 -13.46 -22.34 -26.41
CA PRO A 47 -13.07 -22.46 -27.82
C PRO A 47 -14.20 -22.25 -28.83
N ALA A 48 -15.44 -22.51 -28.42
CA ALA A 48 -16.63 -22.37 -29.26
C ALA A 48 -17.32 -21.01 -29.12
N ALA A 49 -16.76 -20.06 -28.36
CA ALA A 49 -17.40 -18.78 -28.12
C ALA A 49 -17.06 -17.77 -29.23
N CYS A 50 -18.06 -17.01 -29.68
CA CYS A 50 -17.89 -15.91 -30.63
C CYS A 50 -17.85 -14.55 -29.92
N GLU A 51 -17.03 -13.62 -30.40
CA GLU A 51 -17.02 -12.25 -29.86
C GLU A 51 -18.29 -11.52 -30.30
N SER A 52 -19.01 -10.90 -29.36
CA SER A 52 -20.27 -10.18 -29.62
C SER A 52 -20.55 -9.14 -28.54
N ASP A 53 -21.56 -8.29 -28.74
CA ASP A 53 -21.95 -7.29 -27.74
C ASP A 53 -22.69 -7.95 -26.56
N PRO A 54 -22.40 -7.56 -25.30
CA PRO A 54 -23.06 -8.14 -24.14
C PRO A 54 -24.58 -7.88 -24.12
N PRO A 55 -25.43 -8.90 -23.90
CA PRO A 55 -26.85 -8.68 -23.65
C PRO A 55 -27.04 -7.95 -22.30
N ALA A 56 -28.20 -7.31 -22.11
CA ALA A 56 -28.45 -6.42 -20.96
C ALA A 56 -28.05 -6.97 -19.58
N GLY A 57 -28.28 -8.27 -19.33
CA GLY A 57 -27.87 -8.91 -18.07
C GLY A 57 -26.35 -9.00 -17.87
N VAL A 58 -25.60 -9.21 -18.96
CA VAL A 58 -24.14 -9.27 -18.96
C VAL A 58 -23.55 -7.86 -19.00
N GLN A 59 -24.18 -6.93 -19.71
CA GLN A 59 -23.77 -5.52 -19.72
C GLN A 59 -23.80 -4.92 -18.30
N ARG A 60 -24.83 -5.23 -17.49
CA ARG A 60 -24.85 -4.86 -16.07
C ARG A 60 -23.64 -5.38 -15.30
N ALA A 61 -23.18 -6.61 -15.58
CA ALA A 61 -21.98 -7.15 -14.97
C ALA A 61 -20.72 -6.39 -15.42
N VAL A 62 -20.60 -6.07 -16.71
CA VAL A 62 -19.51 -5.27 -17.28
C VAL A 62 -19.44 -3.90 -16.60
N ASP A 63 -20.57 -3.19 -16.49
CA ASP A 63 -20.63 -1.86 -15.89
C ASP A 63 -20.30 -1.88 -14.40
N ALA A 64 -20.84 -2.86 -13.66
CA ALA A 64 -20.58 -3.02 -12.23
C ALA A 64 -19.11 -3.41 -11.97
N ILE A 65 -18.53 -4.30 -12.78
CA ILE A 65 -17.08 -4.63 -12.73
C ILE A 65 -16.24 -3.38 -12.99
N GLY A 66 -16.55 -2.63 -14.06
CA GLY A 66 -15.84 -1.40 -14.40
C GLY A 66 -15.92 -0.36 -13.29
N THR A 67 -17.09 -0.23 -12.66
CA THR A 67 -17.32 0.67 -11.52
C THR A 67 -16.49 0.26 -10.31
N LEU A 68 -16.49 -1.03 -9.94
CA LEU A 68 -15.68 -1.55 -8.84
C LEU A 68 -14.18 -1.33 -9.09
N LEU A 69 -13.70 -1.59 -10.31
CA LEU A 69 -12.29 -1.43 -10.65
C LEU A 69 -11.85 0.03 -10.79
N ARG A 70 -12.79 0.98 -10.78
CA ARG A 70 -12.55 2.43 -10.61
C ARG A 70 -12.61 2.89 -9.15
N GLY A 71 -12.93 2.00 -8.21
CA GLY A 71 -13.09 2.31 -6.79
C GLY A 71 -14.52 2.73 -6.39
N GLY A 72 -15.49 2.60 -7.30
CA GLY A 72 -16.90 2.89 -7.02
C GLY A 72 -17.66 1.69 -6.44
N ALA A 73 -18.90 1.91 -6.02
CA ALA A 73 -19.77 0.89 -5.41
C ALA A 73 -20.57 0.08 -6.45
N GLY A 74 -19.89 -0.66 -7.33
CA GLY A 74 -20.57 -1.55 -8.29
C GLY A 74 -21.15 -2.79 -7.60
N ASP A 75 -22.44 -3.06 -7.82
CA ASP A 75 -23.12 -4.23 -7.25
C ASP A 75 -23.05 -5.44 -8.20
N LEU A 76 -22.53 -6.56 -7.70
CA LEU A 76 -22.41 -7.83 -8.42
C LEU A 76 -23.25 -8.96 -7.78
N SER A 77 -24.03 -8.66 -6.75
CA SER A 77 -24.82 -9.65 -6.01
C SER A 77 -25.90 -10.31 -6.88
N GLY A 78 -26.54 -9.54 -7.77
CA GLY A 78 -27.59 -10.00 -8.68
C GLY A 78 -27.12 -10.69 -9.97
N ILE A 79 -25.80 -10.82 -10.20
CA ILE A 79 -25.30 -11.44 -11.44
C ILE A 79 -25.49 -12.96 -11.40
N ALA A 80 -26.21 -13.49 -12.40
CA ALA A 80 -26.39 -14.93 -12.59
C ALA A 80 -25.11 -15.58 -13.13
N LEU A 81 -24.66 -16.64 -12.47
CA LEU A 81 -23.44 -17.39 -12.83
C LEU A 81 -23.82 -18.77 -13.36
N ASP A 82 -23.28 -19.16 -14.51
CA ASP A 82 -23.43 -20.52 -15.02
C ASP A 82 -22.53 -21.48 -14.22
N MET A 83 -23.11 -22.06 -13.17
CA MET A 83 -22.41 -22.97 -12.27
C MET A 83 -22.39 -24.43 -12.76
N GLU A 84 -22.88 -24.74 -13.97
CA GLU A 84 -22.86 -26.12 -14.47
C GLU A 84 -21.44 -26.71 -14.47
N GLY A 85 -21.32 -27.94 -13.98
CA GLY A 85 -20.03 -28.63 -13.85
C GLY A 85 -19.14 -28.12 -12.70
N VAL A 86 -19.55 -27.07 -11.97
CA VAL A 86 -18.86 -26.65 -10.75
C VAL A 86 -19.21 -27.61 -9.61
N PRO A 87 -18.22 -28.28 -8.97
CA PRO A 87 -18.45 -29.17 -7.83
C PRO A 87 -19.20 -28.49 -6.68
N ALA A 88 -20.07 -29.24 -6.00
CA ALA A 88 -20.94 -28.70 -4.95
C ALA A 88 -20.18 -27.92 -3.85
N PHE A 89 -19.00 -28.40 -3.44
CA PHE A 89 -18.16 -27.69 -2.48
C PHE A 89 -17.65 -26.33 -3.02
N HIS A 90 -17.25 -26.28 -4.29
CA HIS A 90 -16.79 -25.03 -4.92
C HIS A 90 -17.92 -24.01 -5.02
N ARG A 91 -19.16 -24.45 -5.31
CA ARG A 91 -20.34 -23.57 -5.31
C ARG A 91 -20.55 -22.87 -3.97
N ARG A 92 -20.53 -23.62 -2.86
CA ARG A 92 -20.63 -23.05 -1.50
C ARG A 92 -19.49 -22.06 -1.19
N VAL A 93 -18.26 -22.38 -1.59
CA VAL A 93 -17.12 -21.46 -1.44
C VAL A 93 -17.34 -20.17 -2.23
N TYR A 94 -17.85 -20.26 -3.47
CA TYR A 94 -18.11 -19.09 -4.30
C TYR A 94 -19.24 -18.24 -3.73
N GLU A 95 -20.33 -18.85 -3.27
CA GLU A 95 -21.44 -18.17 -2.58
C GLU A 95 -20.94 -17.37 -1.37
N VAL A 96 -20.17 -18.00 -0.47
CA VAL A 96 -19.55 -17.31 0.68
C VAL A 96 -18.61 -16.19 0.23
N THR A 97 -17.81 -16.42 -0.81
CA THR A 97 -16.86 -15.41 -1.29
C THR A 97 -17.58 -14.19 -1.87
N ARG A 98 -18.76 -14.37 -2.50
CA ARG A 98 -19.59 -13.28 -3.01
C ARG A 98 -20.18 -12.40 -1.93
N THR A 99 -20.29 -12.88 -0.68
CA THR A 99 -20.78 -12.06 0.44
C THR A 99 -19.72 -11.12 1.02
N ILE A 100 -18.46 -11.21 0.59
CA ILE A 100 -17.38 -10.36 1.10
C ILE A 100 -17.48 -8.99 0.41
N PRO A 101 -17.83 -7.90 1.10
CA PRO A 101 -17.98 -6.60 0.44
C PRO A 101 -16.62 -6.03 0.00
N PRO A 102 -16.59 -5.10 -0.98
CA PRO A 102 -15.38 -4.33 -1.27
C PRO A 102 -14.79 -3.71 0.00
N GLY A 103 -13.47 -3.73 0.13
CA GLY A 103 -12.76 -3.21 1.31
C GLY A 103 -12.66 -4.18 2.48
N ALA A 104 -13.44 -5.27 2.48
CA ALA A 104 -13.35 -6.33 3.48
C ALA A 104 -12.58 -7.54 2.97
N THR A 105 -12.02 -8.31 3.90
CA THR A 105 -11.35 -9.58 3.59
C THR A 105 -11.74 -10.67 4.58
N LEU A 106 -11.63 -11.92 4.15
CA LEU A 106 -11.77 -13.11 5.00
C LEU A 106 -10.55 -14.00 4.83
N SER A 107 -10.19 -14.78 5.84
CA SER A 107 -9.18 -15.82 5.66
C SER A 107 -9.77 -17.04 4.94
N TYR A 108 -8.91 -17.88 4.34
CA TYR A 108 -9.34 -19.19 3.82
C TYR A 108 -10.04 -20.05 4.89
N GLY A 109 -9.65 -19.91 6.16
CA GLY A 109 -10.28 -20.59 7.29
C GLY A 109 -11.69 -20.07 7.56
N ASP A 110 -11.89 -18.75 7.53
CA ASP A 110 -13.20 -18.13 7.72
C ASP A 110 -14.17 -18.53 6.60
N VAL A 111 -13.69 -18.54 5.35
CA VAL A 111 -14.49 -19.00 4.21
C VAL A 111 -14.83 -20.49 4.35
N ALA A 112 -13.88 -21.32 4.81
CA ALA A 112 -14.13 -22.75 5.04
C ALA A 112 -15.20 -22.99 6.11
N ALA A 113 -15.13 -22.26 7.22
CA ALA A 113 -16.13 -22.33 8.29
C ALA A 113 -17.52 -21.92 7.79
N ARG A 114 -17.62 -20.78 7.09
CA ARG A 114 -18.88 -20.29 6.52
C ARG A 114 -19.45 -21.18 5.41
N ALA A 115 -18.59 -21.91 4.69
CA ALA A 115 -19.02 -22.86 3.65
C ALA A 115 -19.45 -24.24 4.22
N GLY A 116 -19.54 -24.37 5.55
CA GLY A 116 -19.92 -25.60 6.24
C GLY A 116 -18.82 -26.66 6.29
N ALA A 117 -17.55 -26.27 6.16
CA ALA A 117 -16.40 -27.18 6.23
C ALA A 117 -15.23 -26.58 7.05
N PRO A 118 -15.40 -26.37 8.39
CA PRO A 118 -14.33 -25.87 9.24
C PRO A 118 -13.03 -26.68 9.10
N GLY A 119 -11.88 -26.01 9.10
CA GLY A 119 -10.57 -26.65 8.91
C GLY A 119 -10.18 -26.93 7.45
N ALA A 120 -11.10 -26.80 6.49
CA ALA A 120 -10.85 -27.09 5.07
C ALA A 120 -10.18 -25.93 4.28
N ALA A 121 -9.37 -25.09 4.93
CA ALA A 121 -8.77 -23.90 4.32
C ALA A 121 -7.96 -24.20 3.04
N ARG A 122 -7.24 -25.33 3.00
CA ARG A 122 -6.52 -25.78 1.80
C ARG A 122 -7.46 -26.12 0.64
N ALA A 123 -8.60 -26.75 0.91
CA ALA A 123 -9.60 -27.08 -0.09
C ALA A 123 -10.28 -25.82 -0.66
N VAL A 124 -10.54 -24.82 0.20
CA VAL A 124 -10.99 -23.48 -0.25
C VAL A 124 -9.97 -22.85 -1.19
N GLY A 125 -8.67 -22.91 -0.86
CA GLY A 125 -7.61 -22.43 -1.76
C GLY A 125 -7.64 -23.10 -3.14
N GLN A 126 -7.87 -24.41 -3.20
CA GLN A 126 -8.01 -25.13 -4.48
C GLN A 126 -9.28 -24.74 -5.24
N ALA A 127 -10.39 -24.54 -4.53
CA ALA A 127 -11.65 -24.07 -5.11
C ALA A 127 -11.48 -22.70 -5.77
N LEU A 128 -10.85 -21.75 -5.06
CA LEU A 128 -10.64 -20.38 -5.53
C LEU A 128 -9.59 -20.30 -6.65
N ARG A 129 -8.59 -21.19 -6.68
CA ARG A 129 -7.66 -21.33 -7.80
C ARG A 129 -8.35 -21.72 -9.11
N ARG A 130 -9.46 -22.46 -9.01
CA ARG A 130 -10.31 -22.88 -10.14
C ARG A 130 -11.48 -21.93 -10.39
N ASN A 131 -11.54 -20.79 -9.70
CA ASN A 131 -12.62 -19.82 -9.83
C ASN A 131 -12.72 -19.30 -11.28
N PRO A 132 -13.81 -19.60 -11.99
CA PRO A 132 -14.00 -19.11 -13.35
C PRO A 132 -14.49 -17.66 -13.43
N PHE A 133 -14.98 -17.10 -12.32
CA PHE A 133 -15.76 -15.88 -12.29
C PHE A 133 -15.00 -14.79 -11.54
N ALA A 134 -13.75 -14.50 -11.92
CA ALA A 134 -12.96 -13.47 -11.25
C ALA A 134 -13.74 -12.15 -11.11
N ILE A 135 -13.51 -11.40 -10.02
CA ILE A 135 -14.24 -10.18 -9.65
C ILE A 135 -15.68 -10.44 -9.17
N VAL A 136 -16.51 -11.16 -9.93
CA VAL A 136 -17.89 -11.51 -9.54
C VAL A 136 -17.90 -12.46 -8.35
N VAL A 137 -17.01 -13.45 -8.38
CA VAL A 137 -16.55 -14.20 -7.21
C VAL A 137 -15.19 -13.61 -6.81
N PRO A 138 -15.12 -12.72 -5.81
CA PRO A 138 -13.95 -11.91 -5.52
C PRO A 138 -12.88 -12.69 -4.74
N CYS A 139 -12.26 -13.67 -5.40
CA CYS A 139 -11.21 -14.52 -4.80
C CYS A 139 -9.96 -13.73 -4.35
N HIS A 140 -9.77 -12.49 -4.83
CA HIS A 140 -8.75 -11.57 -4.33
C HIS A 140 -9.02 -11.07 -2.90
N ARG A 141 -10.26 -11.08 -2.41
CA ARG A 141 -10.64 -10.71 -1.04
C ARG A 141 -10.38 -11.81 0.00
N VAL A 142 -9.97 -13.01 -0.43
CA VAL A 142 -9.66 -14.13 0.47
C VAL A 142 -8.16 -14.22 0.72
N LEU A 143 -7.74 -14.12 1.98
CA LEU A 143 -6.35 -14.03 2.41
C LEU A 143 -5.91 -15.27 3.21
N ALA A 144 -4.59 -15.41 3.41
CA ALA A 144 -4.06 -16.37 4.38
C ALA A 144 -4.31 -15.87 5.83
N ALA A 145 -4.18 -16.79 6.79
CA ALA A 145 -4.32 -16.45 8.20
C ALA A 145 -3.42 -15.27 8.61
N GLY A 146 -3.94 -14.41 9.49
CA GLY A 146 -3.26 -13.18 9.91
C GLY A 146 -3.25 -12.05 8.87
N GLY A 147 -4.09 -12.14 7.83
CA GLY A 147 -4.19 -11.11 6.78
C GLY A 147 -3.06 -11.17 5.74
N LYS A 148 -2.28 -12.25 5.71
CA LYS A 148 -1.16 -12.42 4.77
C LYS A 148 -1.66 -12.63 3.35
N VAL A 149 -0.96 -12.06 2.38
CA VAL A 149 -1.29 -12.26 0.97
C VAL A 149 -0.89 -13.67 0.57
N GLY A 150 -1.88 -14.52 0.30
CA GLY A 150 -1.65 -15.80 -0.35
C GLY A 150 -1.44 -15.65 -1.86
N GLY A 151 -1.13 -16.74 -2.55
CA GLY A 151 -1.01 -16.76 -4.01
C GLY A 151 -2.29 -16.30 -4.74
N PHE A 152 -2.14 -15.93 -6.00
CA PHE A 152 -3.23 -15.53 -6.89
C PHE A 152 -2.96 -16.05 -8.30
N SER A 153 -4.00 -16.54 -8.97
CA SER A 153 -3.86 -17.31 -10.22
C SER A 153 -4.06 -16.49 -11.50
N ALA A 154 -4.40 -15.20 -11.38
CA ALA A 154 -4.44 -14.29 -12.52
C ALA A 154 -3.03 -13.92 -12.99
N ASP A 155 -2.94 -13.42 -14.22
CA ASP A 155 -1.73 -12.78 -14.71
C ASP A 155 -1.27 -11.64 -13.79
N GLY A 156 0.04 -11.50 -13.61
CA GLY A 156 0.64 -10.64 -12.57
C GLY A 156 0.52 -11.15 -11.12
N GLY A 157 -0.18 -12.26 -10.87
CA GLY A 157 -0.21 -12.99 -9.60
C GLY A 157 -0.55 -12.12 -8.38
N ILE A 158 0.29 -12.18 -7.34
CA ILE A 158 0.09 -11.43 -6.09
C ILE A 158 -0.04 -9.91 -6.34
N SER A 159 0.64 -9.37 -7.36
CA SER A 159 0.58 -7.93 -7.66
C SER A 159 -0.81 -7.48 -8.13
N THR A 160 -1.47 -8.27 -8.97
CA THR A 160 -2.84 -8.04 -9.44
C THR A 160 -3.84 -8.13 -8.29
N LYS A 161 -3.69 -9.14 -7.42
CA LYS A 161 -4.49 -9.27 -6.19
C LYS A 161 -4.38 -8.04 -5.30
N LEU A 162 -3.16 -7.57 -5.06
CA LEU A 162 -2.91 -6.38 -4.26
C LEU A 162 -3.49 -5.12 -4.92
N ARG A 163 -3.36 -4.97 -6.24
CA ARG A 163 -3.94 -3.84 -6.97
C ARG A 163 -5.47 -3.79 -6.82
N MET A 164 -6.14 -4.92 -6.91
CA MET A 164 -7.60 -5.00 -6.76
C MET A 164 -8.04 -4.70 -5.32
N LEU A 165 -7.38 -5.29 -4.33
CA LEU A 165 -7.62 -4.97 -2.92
C LEU A 165 -7.40 -3.49 -2.63
N SER A 166 -6.43 -2.89 -3.30
CA SER A 166 -6.15 -1.47 -3.20
C SER A 166 -7.25 -0.57 -3.70
N ILE A 167 -7.77 -0.87 -4.89
CA ILE A 167 -8.86 -0.10 -5.50
C ILE A 167 -10.08 -0.12 -4.58
N GLU A 168 -10.31 -1.23 -3.90
CA GLU A 168 -11.42 -1.43 -2.97
C GLU A 168 -11.16 -0.85 -1.56
N GLY A 169 -9.97 -0.31 -1.28
CA GLY A 169 -9.60 0.20 0.04
C GLY A 169 -9.41 -0.88 1.11
N ALA A 170 -9.16 -2.13 0.70
CA ALA A 170 -9.06 -3.27 1.61
C ALA A 170 -7.74 -3.32 2.39
N GLU A 171 -7.81 -3.85 3.60
CA GLU A 171 -6.64 -4.06 4.46
C GLU A 171 -6.05 -5.46 4.32
N VAL A 172 -4.73 -5.52 4.13
CA VAL A 172 -3.90 -6.73 4.15
C VAL A 172 -2.92 -6.61 5.31
N ASN A 173 -2.85 -7.62 6.16
CA ASN A 173 -2.06 -7.60 7.41
C ASN A 173 -2.38 -6.39 8.32
N GLY A 174 -3.62 -5.87 8.31
CA GLY A 174 -3.99 -4.64 9.03
C GLY A 174 -3.46 -3.33 8.40
N LEU A 175 -3.07 -3.38 7.13
CA LEU A 175 -2.55 -2.25 6.35
C LEU A 175 -3.34 -2.12 5.04
N ALA A 176 -3.90 -0.93 4.74
CA ALA A 176 -4.54 -0.67 3.45
C ALA A 176 -3.58 -0.97 2.29
N VAL A 177 -4.04 -1.73 1.30
CA VAL A 177 -3.27 -1.98 0.09
C VAL A 177 -3.43 -0.77 -0.83
N GLY A 178 -2.35 -0.33 -1.47
CA GLY A 178 -2.41 0.80 -2.41
C GLY A 178 -2.24 2.17 -1.80
N GLY A 179 -0.97 2.58 -1.81
CA GLY A 179 -0.42 3.91 -1.60
C GLY A 179 -1.41 4.99 -1.17
N GLY A 180 -1.55 5.20 0.15
CA GLY A 180 -2.15 6.41 0.72
C GLY A 180 -1.40 7.71 0.42
N LEU A 181 -0.64 7.78 -0.69
CA LEU A 181 0.06 8.96 -1.15
C LEU A 181 -0.95 9.91 -1.79
N GLY A 182 -0.90 11.19 -1.41
CA GLY A 182 -1.82 12.22 -1.93
C GLY A 182 -1.55 12.63 -3.38
N PHE A 183 -0.92 11.77 -4.19
CA PHE A 183 -0.54 12.02 -5.58
C PHE A 183 -0.42 10.71 -6.37
N ASP A 184 -0.61 10.76 -7.70
CA ASP A 184 -0.42 9.60 -8.59
C ASP A 184 1.08 9.29 -8.78
N PRO A 185 1.58 8.13 -8.29
CA PRO A 185 2.99 7.78 -8.42
C PRO A 185 3.44 7.62 -9.88
N ARG A 186 2.58 7.22 -10.81
CA ARG A 186 2.96 7.03 -12.22
C ARG A 186 3.26 8.37 -12.88
N VAL A 187 2.38 9.34 -12.68
CA VAL A 187 2.55 10.72 -13.14
C VAL A 187 3.81 11.33 -12.54
N ALA A 188 4.00 11.15 -11.23
CA ALA A 188 5.16 11.67 -10.52
C ALA A 188 6.49 11.07 -11.02
N VAL A 189 6.54 9.74 -11.22
CA VAL A 189 7.72 9.07 -11.78
C VAL A 189 8.01 9.54 -13.20
N ALA A 190 7.00 9.61 -14.06
CA ALA A 190 7.14 10.08 -15.44
C ALA A 190 7.68 11.52 -15.49
N HIS A 191 7.15 12.39 -14.64
CA HIS A 191 7.62 13.76 -14.49
C HIS A 191 9.10 13.81 -14.08
N VAL A 192 9.47 13.14 -12.98
CA VAL A 192 10.86 13.15 -12.48
C VAL A 192 11.82 12.56 -13.51
N ARG A 193 11.40 11.51 -14.23
CA ARG A 193 12.16 10.90 -15.32
C ARG A 193 12.43 11.89 -16.46
N ALA A 194 11.42 12.63 -16.89
CA ALA A 194 11.55 13.60 -17.98
C ALA A 194 12.40 14.82 -17.58
N SER A 195 12.32 15.25 -16.31
CA SER A 195 12.98 16.47 -15.84
C SER A 195 14.49 16.33 -15.55
N ASP A 196 15.00 15.11 -15.37
CA ASP A 196 16.42 14.90 -15.07
C ASP A 196 16.97 13.56 -15.59
N ALA A 197 17.81 13.61 -16.63
CA ALA A 197 18.47 12.44 -17.21
C ALA A 197 19.32 11.64 -16.20
N ALA A 198 19.83 12.27 -15.14
CA ALA A 198 20.53 11.54 -14.08
C ALA A 198 19.56 10.67 -13.27
N LEU A 199 18.38 11.18 -12.94
CA LEU A 199 17.36 10.41 -12.25
C LEU A 199 16.67 9.40 -13.17
N ALA A 200 16.52 9.68 -14.47
CA ALA A 200 15.99 8.70 -15.42
C ALA A 200 16.81 7.38 -15.38
N ARG A 201 18.15 7.47 -15.39
CA ARG A 201 19.03 6.31 -15.24
C ARG A 201 18.87 5.59 -13.90
N VAL A 202 18.68 6.34 -12.82
CA VAL A 202 18.43 5.75 -11.49
C VAL A 202 17.08 5.04 -11.48
N ILE A 203 16.04 5.63 -12.08
CA ILE A 203 14.71 5.04 -12.18
C ILE A 203 14.77 3.71 -12.93
N ASP A 204 15.50 3.67 -14.05
CA ASP A 204 15.70 2.43 -14.81
C ASP A 204 16.44 1.36 -14.01
N ALA A 205 17.49 1.74 -13.28
CA ALA A 205 18.28 0.80 -12.48
C ALA A 205 17.53 0.28 -11.23
N VAL A 206 16.72 1.12 -10.60
CA VAL A 206 15.96 0.78 -9.38
C VAL A 206 14.66 0.05 -9.71
N GLY A 207 14.01 0.41 -10.82
CA GLY A 207 12.72 -0.13 -11.22
C GLY A 207 11.53 0.58 -10.57
N PRO A 208 10.37 -0.11 -10.43
CA PRO A 208 9.11 0.51 -10.05
C PRO A 208 9.15 1.23 -8.70
N PHE A 209 8.47 2.38 -8.62
CA PHE A 209 8.28 3.12 -7.38
C PHE A 209 7.37 2.34 -6.41
N ARG A 210 7.86 2.09 -5.20
CA ARG A 210 7.18 1.22 -4.20
C ARG A 210 7.09 1.84 -2.81
N MET A 211 7.11 3.17 -2.70
CA MET A 211 6.96 3.83 -1.40
C MET A 211 5.56 3.58 -0.83
N SER A 212 5.51 3.33 0.47
CA SER A 212 4.26 3.18 1.23
C SER A 212 4.28 4.07 2.45
N LEU A 213 3.10 4.55 2.85
CA LEU A 213 2.95 5.29 4.10
C LEU A 213 2.92 4.35 5.28
N ARG A 214 3.61 4.75 6.34
CA ARG A 214 3.56 4.06 7.62
C ARG A 214 2.40 4.64 8.43
N ARG A 215 1.38 3.82 8.70
CA ARG A 215 0.23 4.21 9.53
C ARG A 215 0.69 4.69 10.91
N THR A 216 0.04 5.72 11.42
CA THR A 216 0.21 6.21 12.79
C THR A 216 -1.15 6.61 13.36
N PRO A 217 -1.50 6.23 14.59
CA PRO A 217 -2.78 6.58 15.20
C PRO A 217 -2.85 8.06 15.58
N SER A 218 -1.71 8.68 15.88
CA SER A 218 -1.62 10.10 16.25
C SER A 218 -0.30 10.71 15.78
N LEU A 219 -0.28 12.06 15.71
CA LEU A 219 0.95 12.80 15.43
C LEU A 219 1.94 12.66 16.60
N PHE A 220 1.43 12.70 17.83
CA PHE A 220 2.20 12.45 19.05
C PHE A 220 2.93 11.10 18.99
N GLY A 221 2.21 10.02 18.67
CA GLY A 221 2.79 8.68 18.58
C GLY A 221 3.90 8.59 17.53
N ALA A 222 3.71 9.21 16.36
CA ALA A 222 4.72 9.23 15.30
C ALA A 222 6.00 9.97 15.71
N LEU A 223 5.84 11.12 16.40
CA LEU A 223 6.96 11.93 16.86
C LEU A 223 7.67 11.29 18.07
N ALA A 224 6.91 10.67 18.97
CA ALA A 224 7.47 9.91 20.08
C ALA A 224 8.30 8.72 19.59
N GLU A 225 7.78 7.95 18.62
CA GLU A 225 8.54 6.88 17.96
C GLU A 225 9.83 7.44 17.32
N ALA A 226 9.74 8.55 16.59
CA ALA A 226 10.91 9.18 15.98
C ALA A 226 11.99 9.56 17.01
N ILE A 227 11.62 10.20 18.11
CA ILE A 227 12.54 10.55 19.20
C ILE A 227 13.22 9.29 19.77
N VAL A 228 12.46 8.22 19.97
CA VAL A 228 13.01 6.96 20.51
C VAL A 228 14.00 6.32 19.52
N TYR A 229 13.76 6.41 18.22
CA TYR A 229 14.59 5.80 17.18
C TYR A 229 15.87 6.58 16.84
N GLN A 230 15.99 7.84 17.25
CA GLN A 230 17.19 8.64 17.00
C GLN A 230 18.46 7.98 17.55
N GLN A 231 19.53 8.01 16.75
CA GLN A 231 20.89 7.58 17.11
C GLN A 231 20.99 6.14 17.66
N LEU A 232 20.06 5.26 17.27
CA LEU A 232 20.05 3.85 17.68
C LEU A 232 19.92 2.91 16.47
N HIS A 233 20.47 1.72 16.62
CA HIS A 233 20.19 0.59 15.74
C HIS A 233 18.71 0.22 15.81
N GLY A 234 18.05 -0.05 14.68
CA GLY A 234 16.59 -0.21 14.61
C GLY A 234 16.00 -1.25 15.56
N ARG A 235 16.71 -2.36 15.84
CA ARG A 235 16.27 -3.37 16.82
C ARG A 235 16.26 -2.85 18.26
N ALA A 236 17.27 -2.07 18.65
CA ALA A 236 17.36 -1.50 19.99
C ALA A 236 16.26 -0.46 20.23
N ALA A 237 16.05 0.41 19.25
CA ALA A 237 14.97 1.40 19.29
C ALA A 237 13.57 0.74 19.37
N ALA A 238 13.33 -0.29 18.55
CA ALA A 238 12.08 -1.05 18.57
C ALA A 238 11.79 -1.65 19.95
N THR A 239 12.81 -2.24 20.58
CA THR A 239 12.68 -2.81 21.94
C THR A 239 12.33 -1.73 22.97
N ILE A 240 13.00 -0.59 22.95
CA ILE A 240 12.71 0.53 23.87
C ILE A 240 11.30 1.07 23.64
N PHE A 241 10.90 1.28 22.39
CA PHE A 241 9.58 1.80 22.06
C PHE A 241 8.47 0.80 22.45
N ALA A 242 8.66 -0.49 22.22
CA ALA A 242 7.73 -1.52 22.65
C ALA A 242 7.55 -1.56 24.17
N ARG A 243 8.65 -1.43 24.94
CA ARG A 243 8.62 -1.33 26.40
C ARG A 243 7.91 -0.07 26.88
N LEU A 244 8.18 1.08 26.24
CA LEU A 244 7.48 2.34 26.52
C LEU A 244 5.96 2.19 26.31
N CYS A 245 5.55 1.64 25.17
CA CYS A 245 4.13 1.39 24.89
C CYS A 245 3.52 0.39 25.88
N ALA A 246 4.28 -0.59 26.37
CA ALA A 246 3.80 -1.56 27.35
C ALA A 246 3.51 -0.96 28.74
N LEU A 247 4.04 0.24 29.06
CA LEU A 247 3.67 0.98 30.28
C LEU A 247 2.22 1.45 30.25
N PHE A 248 1.58 1.49 29.08
CA PHE A 248 0.23 2.00 28.88
C PHE A 248 -0.66 0.86 28.38
N PRO A 249 -1.62 0.36 29.19
CA PRO A 249 -2.48 -0.75 28.80
C PRO A 249 -3.20 -0.49 27.47
N ARG A 250 -3.35 -1.56 26.68
CA ARG A 250 -3.98 -1.59 25.35
C ARG A 250 -5.50 -1.38 25.44
N GLY A 251 -5.92 -0.18 25.81
CA GLY A 251 -7.24 0.36 25.46
C GLY A 251 -7.22 1.06 24.10
N ALA A 252 -8.32 1.69 23.70
CA ALA A 252 -8.52 2.28 22.37
C ALA A 252 -7.46 3.33 21.93
N GLU A 253 -6.72 3.94 22.87
CA GLU A 253 -5.91 5.14 22.59
C GLU A 253 -4.38 4.94 22.69
N GLY A 254 -3.90 3.81 23.25
CA GLY A 254 -2.46 3.51 23.32
C GLY A 254 -1.60 4.54 24.08
N LEU A 255 -0.43 4.89 23.53
CA LEU A 255 0.48 5.92 24.03
C LEU A 255 -0.05 7.32 23.66
N THR A 256 -0.46 8.11 24.66
CA THR A 256 -0.94 9.50 24.49
C THR A 256 -0.10 10.50 25.30
N ALA A 257 -0.25 11.79 25.00
CA ALA A 257 0.46 12.85 25.70
C ALA A 257 0.10 12.88 27.20
N GLU A 258 -1.19 12.78 27.51
CA GLU A 258 -1.72 12.81 28.87
C GLU A 258 -1.20 11.62 29.69
N ARG A 259 -1.19 10.43 29.08
CA ARG A 259 -0.67 9.22 29.72
C ARG A 259 0.84 9.31 29.95
N LEU A 260 1.59 9.84 28.99
CA LEU A 260 3.04 10.04 29.15
C LEU A 260 3.33 11.07 30.26
N LEU A 261 2.54 12.13 30.37
CA LEU A 261 2.69 13.13 31.45
C LEU A 261 2.42 12.55 32.84
N ARG A 262 1.48 11.60 32.97
CA ARG A 262 1.16 10.94 34.25
C ARG A 262 2.17 9.89 34.70
N ALA A 263 2.93 9.28 33.78
CA ALA A 263 3.96 8.31 34.15
C ALA A 263 5.10 8.99 34.92
N SER A 264 5.76 8.28 35.83
CA SER A 264 6.95 8.79 36.53
C SER A 264 8.20 8.72 35.64
N ASP A 265 9.21 9.54 35.93
CA ASP A 265 10.48 9.50 35.19
C ASP A 265 11.18 8.15 35.38
N GLU A 266 11.07 7.52 36.55
CA GLU A 266 11.61 6.18 36.84
C GLU A 266 10.96 5.12 35.95
N GLN A 267 9.64 5.16 35.75
CA GLN A 267 8.93 4.22 34.88
C GLN A 267 9.39 4.37 33.42
N LEU A 268 9.46 5.62 32.94
CA LEU A 268 9.89 5.93 31.57
C LEU A 268 11.37 5.57 31.34
N ARG A 269 12.23 5.81 32.32
CA ARG A 269 13.64 5.38 32.34
C ARG A 269 13.77 3.86 32.36
N GLY A 270 12.92 3.18 33.12
CA GLY A 270 12.85 1.71 33.20
C GLY A 270 12.52 1.06 31.86
N ALA A 271 11.79 1.74 30.97
CA ALA A 271 11.56 1.30 29.59
C ALA A 271 12.81 1.38 28.69
N GLY A 272 13.88 2.03 29.15
CA GLY A 272 15.16 2.16 28.44
C GLY A 272 15.40 3.51 27.75
N LEU A 273 14.59 4.53 28.04
CA LEU A 273 14.77 5.89 27.50
C LEU A 273 15.99 6.57 28.11
N SER A 274 16.88 7.17 27.31
CA SER A 274 17.95 8.03 27.83
C SER A 274 17.38 9.31 28.46
N ARG A 275 18.17 10.00 29.30
CA ARG A 275 17.74 11.28 29.90
C ARG A 275 17.36 12.33 28.84
N ALA A 276 18.13 12.42 27.76
CA ALA A 276 17.82 13.33 26.66
C ALA A 276 16.48 12.99 25.97
N LYS A 277 16.23 11.71 25.67
CA LYS A 277 14.98 11.26 25.05
C LYS A 277 13.77 11.44 25.96
N LEU A 278 13.92 11.18 27.25
CA LEU A 278 12.90 11.47 28.25
C LEU A 278 12.52 12.95 28.23
N LEU A 279 13.51 13.85 28.27
CA LEU A 279 13.28 15.29 28.23
C LEU A 279 12.58 15.74 26.94
N SER A 280 12.94 15.17 25.80
CA SER A 280 12.26 15.40 24.51
C SER A 280 10.82 14.91 24.51
N LEU A 281 10.55 13.72 25.04
CA LEU A 281 9.20 13.17 25.13
C LEU A 281 8.31 13.96 26.09
N ARG A 282 8.84 14.41 27.23
CA ARG A 282 8.14 15.30 28.16
C ARG A 282 7.80 16.64 27.51
N ASP A 283 8.73 17.22 26.75
CA ASP A 283 8.50 18.46 26.01
C ASP A 283 7.41 18.28 24.95
N LEU A 284 7.51 17.21 24.15
CA LEU A 284 6.49 16.86 23.16
C LEU A 284 5.11 16.70 23.79
N ALA A 285 5.01 15.97 24.91
CA ALA A 285 3.73 15.73 25.56
C ALA A 285 3.12 17.00 26.16
N ARG A 286 3.93 17.88 26.77
CA ARG A 286 3.47 19.19 27.27
C ARG A 286 2.87 20.03 26.13
N ARG A 287 3.62 20.21 25.05
CA ARG A 287 3.16 21.03 23.90
C ARG A 287 1.89 20.49 23.22
N VAL A 288 1.70 19.16 23.22
CA VAL A 288 0.44 18.57 22.74
C VAL A 288 -0.70 18.86 23.72
N ALA A 289 -0.48 18.69 25.03
CA ALA A 289 -1.49 18.97 26.05
C ALA A 289 -1.90 20.45 26.10
N ASP A 290 -0.95 21.35 25.82
CA ASP A 290 -1.17 22.80 25.74
C ASP A 290 -1.82 23.24 24.41
N GLY A 291 -2.06 22.31 23.48
CA GLY A 291 -2.67 22.61 22.18
C GLY A 291 -1.76 23.34 21.18
N GLU A 292 -0.45 23.42 21.44
CA GLU A 292 0.50 24.10 20.56
C GLU A 292 0.79 23.32 19.26
N LEU A 293 0.65 21.99 19.31
CA LEU A 293 0.91 21.11 18.18
C LEU A 293 -0.38 20.62 17.52
N PRO A 294 -0.43 20.54 16.19
CA PRO A 294 -1.62 20.09 15.49
C PRO A 294 -1.90 18.60 15.74
N THR A 295 -3.17 18.21 15.70
CA THR A 295 -3.57 16.82 15.54
C THR A 295 -3.12 16.27 14.19
N LEU A 296 -3.16 14.94 14.02
CA LEU A 296 -2.84 14.32 12.72
C LEU A 296 -3.80 14.79 11.60
N ALA A 297 -5.07 15.03 11.93
CA ALA A 297 -6.07 15.52 10.97
C ALA A 297 -5.79 16.96 10.54
N GLU A 298 -5.42 17.83 11.49
CA GLU A 298 -5.02 19.21 11.19
C GLU A 298 -3.72 19.27 10.40
N ALA A 299 -2.72 18.46 10.77
CA ALA A 299 -1.44 18.39 10.07
C ALA A 299 -1.58 17.99 8.59
N ARG A 300 -2.63 17.23 8.21
CA ARG A 300 -2.92 16.92 6.81
C ARG A 300 -3.41 18.12 5.98
N ARG A 301 -3.93 19.15 6.64
CA ARG A 301 -4.49 20.36 6.01
C ARG A 301 -3.53 21.55 6.04
N LEU A 302 -2.47 21.49 6.85
CA LEU A 302 -1.47 22.55 6.93
C LEU A 302 -0.49 22.49 5.76
N GLU A 303 0.12 23.63 5.45
CA GLU A 303 1.27 23.71 4.54
C GLU A 303 2.53 23.12 5.17
N ASP A 304 3.42 22.57 4.34
CA ASP A 304 4.61 21.85 4.79
C ASP A 304 5.53 22.72 5.66
N ASP A 305 5.74 23.98 5.29
CA ASP A 305 6.59 24.93 6.04
C ASP A 305 6.01 25.26 7.42
N ALA A 306 4.68 25.36 7.53
CA ALA A 306 4.01 25.59 8.81
C ALA A 306 4.14 24.38 9.75
N ILE A 307 4.13 23.16 9.20
CA ILE A 307 4.38 21.93 9.99
C ILE A 307 5.83 21.89 10.45
N VAL A 308 6.79 22.20 9.56
CA VAL A 308 8.22 22.28 9.90
C VAL A 308 8.45 23.29 11.02
N GLU A 309 7.92 24.50 10.90
CA GLU A 309 8.07 25.54 11.91
C GLU A 309 7.54 25.12 13.28
N ARG A 310 6.32 24.57 13.34
CA ARG A 310 5.71 24.17 14.62
C ARG A 310 6.44 22.98 15.25
N LEU A 311 6.74 21.95 14.48
CA LEU A 311 7.29 20.70 15.02
C LEU A 311 8.77 20.84 15.41
N THR A 312 9.53 21.74 14.79
CA THR A 312 10.94 21.98 15.14
C THR A 312 11.13 22.74 16.46
N ARG A 313 10.07 23.35 17.01
CA ARG A 313 10.10 23.94 18.37
C ARG A 313 10.19 22.88 19.47
N VAL A 314 9.86 21.63 19.17
CA VAL A 314 9.94 20.53 20.13
C VAL A 314 11.40 20.12 20.33
N ARG A 315 11.81 20.02 21.60
CA ARG A 315 13.17 19.59 21.95
C ARG A 315 13.55 18.27 21.28
N GLY A 316 14.63 18.26 20.52
CA GLY A 316 15.16 17.05 19.87
C GLY A 316 14.47 16.68 18.56
N ILE A 317 13.52 17.48 18.07
CA ILE A 317 12.95 17.33 16.72
C ILE A 317 13.58 18.37 15.81
N GLY A 318 14.45 17.90 14.90
CA GLY A 318 15.02 18.74 13.85
C GLY A 318 14.23 18.66 12.54
N ARG A 319 14.54 19.56 11.60
CA ARG A 319 13.91 19.63 10.27
C ARG A 319 13.84 18.28 9.56
N TRP A 320 14.94 17.54 9.54
CA TRP A 320 15.00 16.20 8.93
C TRP A 320 13.93 15.25 9.48
N THR A 321 13.69 15.27 10.80
CA THR A 321 12.66 14.41 11.42
C THR A 321 11.27 14.77 10.91
N VAL A 322 11.00 16.07 10.76
CA VAL A 322 9.73 16.55 10.21
C VAL A 322 9.60 16.17 8.74
N GLU A 323 10.64 16.33 7.93
CA GLU A 323 10.63 15.93 6.52
C GLU A 323 10.37 14.43 6.35
N MET A 324 10.92 13.57 7.21
CA MET A 324 10.58 12.14 7.24
C MET A 324 9.11 11.89 7.57
N LEU A 325 8.54 12.69 8.47
CA LEU A 325 7.12 12.62 8.80
C LEU A 325 6.25 13.06 7.62
N LEU A 326 6.60 14.16 6.95
CA LEU A 326 5.91 14.63 5.74
C LEU A 326 5.89 13.55 4.65
N ILE A 327 7.03 12.90 4.40
CA ILE A 327 7.14 11.84 3.37
C ILE A 327 6.42 10.56 3.78
N PHE A 328 6.75 9.99 4.95
CA PHE A 328 6.37 8.62 5.29
C PHE A 328 5.11 8.49 6.12
N ARG A 329 4.59 9.58 6.70
CA ARG A 329 3.33 9.57 7.47
C ARG A 329 2.22 10.36 6.77
N LEU A 330 2.56 11.52 6.19
CA LEU A 330 1.58 12.41 5.54
C LEU A 330 1.52 12.24 4.02
N GLY A 331 2.51 11.62 3.39
CA GLY A 331 2.53 11.39 1.95
C GLY A 331 2.62 12.65 1.10
N ARG A 332 3.32 13.68 1.61
CA ARG A 332 3.54 14.93 0.91
C ARG A 332 4.35 14.69 -0.37
N PRO A 333 3.93 15.23 -1.53
CA PRO A 333 4.56 14.96 -2.82
C PRO A 333 5.89 15.68 -3.03
N ASP A 334 6.10 16.82 -2.36
CA ASP A 334 7.15 17.77 -2.75
C ASP A 334 8.23 18.03 -1.67
N VAL A 335 8.72 16.97 -1.03
CA VAL A 335 9.74 17.06 0.04
C VAL A 335 11.11 16.59 -0.46
N LEU A 336 12.14 17.41 -0.23
CA LEU A 336 13.54 17.08 -0.50
C LEU A 336 14.41 17.31 0.74
N PRO A 337 14.73 16.24 1.51
CA PRO A 337 15.58 16.33 2.69
C PRO A 337 17.05 16.56 2.30
N VAL A 338 17.44 17.81 2.04
CA VAL A 338 18.78 18.14 1.48
C VAL A 338 19.94 17.86 2.44
N ASP A 339 19.66 17.81 3.74
CA ASP A 339 20.66 17.49 4.77
C ASP A 339 20.80 15.98 5.00
N ASP A 340 19.91 15.16 4.44
CA ASP A 340 19.96 13.70 4.56
C ASP A 340 21.17 13.13 3.84
N TYR A 341 21.98 12.37 4.59
CA TYR A 341 23.19 11.74 4.04
C TYR A 341 22.86 10.79 2.88
N GLY A 342 21.80 10.00 2.98
CA GLY A 342 21.37 9.06 1.95
C GLY A 342 20.96 9.77 0.66
N ILE A 343 20.22 10.88 0.76
CA ILE A 343 19.87 11.76 -0.36
C ILE A 343 21.13 12.31 -1.02
N ARG A 344 22.03 12.93 -0.24
CA ARG A 344 23.27 13.51 -0.78
C ARG A 344 24.16 12.44 -1.42
N LYS A 345 24.22 11.25 -0.83
CA LYS A 345 24.99 10.12 -1.36
C LYS A 345 24.38 9.58 -2.65
N GLY A 346 23.06 9.38 -2.68
CA GLY A 346 22.31 8.99 -3.86
C GLY A 346 22.48 10.00 -4.99
N PHE A 347 22.47 11.29 -4.66
CA PHE A 347 22.68 12.37 -5.62
C PHE A 347 24.08 12.31 -6.21
N ALA A 348 25.11 12.13 -5.37
CA ALA A 348 26.48 11.98 -5.82
C ALA A 348 26.61 10.82 -6.83
N LEU A 349 25.97 9.68 -6.55
CA LEU A 349 25.95 8.53 -7.44
C LEU A 349 25.21 8.81 -8.76
N ALA A 350 23.99 9.36 -8.68
CA ALA A 350 23.17 9.68 -9.85
C ALA A 350 23.88 10.65 -10.81
N CYS A 351 24.52 11.68 -10.24
CA CYS A 351 25.25 12.71 -10.96
C CYS A 351 26.74 12.40 -11.18
N ARG A 352 27.22 11.21 -10.81
CA ARG A 352 28.63 10.78 -10.92
C ARG A 352 29.63 11.75 -10.29
N LYS A 353 29.28 12.36 -9.16
CA LYS A 353 30.18 13.21 -8.37
C LYS A 353 31.11 12.36 -7.49
N ARG A 354 32.38 12.76 -7.42
CA ARG A 354 33.39 12.12 -6.56
C ARG A 354 33.14 12.42 -5.08
N GLU A 355 32.71 13.63 -4.79
CA GLU A 355 32.47 14.13 -3.42
C GLU A 355 30.98 14.21 -3.08
N LEU A 356 30.70 14.25 -1.78
CA LEU A 356 29.35 14.42 -1.27
C LEU A 356 28.90 15.88 -1.52
N PRO A 357 27.87 16.13 -2.36
CA PRO A 357 27.44 17.48 -2.73
C PRO A 357 26.99 18.27 -1.50
N ALA A 358 27.14 19.60 -1.51
CA ALA A 358 26.59 20.45 -0.46
C ALA A 358 25.05 20.49 -0.54
N PRO A 359 24.32 20.68 0.59
CA PRO A 359 22.86 20.75 0.59
C PRO A 359 22.30 21.77 -0.43
N ARG A 360 22.96 22.92 -0.58
CA ARG A 360 22.61 23.96 -1.56
C ARG A 360 22.61 23.47 -3.01
N ASP A 361 23.53 22.57 -3.37
CA ASP A 361 23.64 22.06 -4.74
C ASP A 361 22.51 21.08 -5.04
N VAL A 362 22.18 20.24 -4.05
CA VAL A 362 21.04 19.32 -4.11
C VAL A 362 19.73 20.11 -4.20
N ALA A 363 19.57 21.16 -3.39
CA ALA A 363 18.40 22.05 -3.42
C ALA A 363 18.22 22.69 -4.80
N LYS A 364 19.30 23.25 -5.37
CA LYS A 364 19.28 23.92 -6.69
C LYS A 364 18.86 22.96 -7.80
N ARG A 365 19.42 21.74 -7.83
CA ARG A 365 19.03 20.73 -8.82
C ARG A 365 17.60 20.23 -8.59
N GLY A 366 17.20 20.10 -7.33
CA GLY A 366 15.89 19.60 -6.91
C GLY A 366 14.70 20.44 -7.36
N LEU A 367 14.92 21.71 -7.74
CA LEU A 367 13.89 22.55 -8.36
C LEU A 367 13.29 21.93 -9.62
N ARG A 368 14.06 21.12 -10.35
CA ARG A 368 13.61 20.41 -11.56
C ARG A 368 12.59 19.31 -11.29
N TRP A 369 12.53 18.82 -10.05
CA TRP A 369 11.69 17.66 -9.69
C TRP A 369 10.37 18.09 -9.05
N LYS A 370 10.13 19.39 -8.88
CA LYS A 370 8.85 19.92 -8.40
C LYS A 370 7.73 19.58 -9.39
N PRO A 371 6.53 19.16 -8.93
CA PRO A 371 6.08 19.11 -7.53
C PRO A 371 6.28 17.74 -6.85
N TYR A 372 7.18 16.89 -7.36
CA TYR A 372 7.33 15.49 -6.96
C TYR A 372 8.70 15.17 -6.36
N ARG A 373 9.27 16.12 -5.60
CA ARG A 373 10.59 15.94 -4.96
C ARG A 373 10.65 14.73 -4.01
N THR A 374 9.52 14.29 -3.44
CA THR A 374 9.46 13.07 -2.64
C THR A 374 9.77 11.81 -3.46
N VAL A 375 9.32 11.76 -4.71
CA VAL A 375 9.64 10.62 -5.61
C VAL A 375 11.11 10.62 -5.96
N ALA A 376 11.68 11.78 -6.29
CA ALA A 376 13.13 11.91 -6.49
C ALA A 376 13.91 11.46 -5.24
N SER A 377 13.50 11.91 -4.05
CA SER A 377 14.11 11.52 -2.77
C SER A 377 14.13 10.01 -2.58
N TRP A 378 13.01 9.33 -2.88
CA TRP A 378 12.92 7.88 -2.81
C TRP A 378 13.92 7.17 -3.73
N TYR A 379 14.03 7.60 -4.98
CA TYR A 379 14.99 7.02 -5.93
C TYR A 379 16.44 7.28 -5.53
N LEU A 380 16.74 8.46 -4.97
CA LEU A 380 18.08 8.77 -4.45
C LEU A 380 18.48 7.84 -3.29
N TRP A 381 17.56 7.58 -2.34
CA TRP A 381 17.81 6.58 -1.29
C TRP A 381 18.08 5.19 -1.86
N ARG A 382 17.27 4.74 -2.84
CA ARG A 382 17.48 3.44 -3.50
C ARG A 382 18.82 3.37 -4.23
N ALA A 383 19.26 4.44 -4.89
CA ALA A 383 20.58 4.49 -5.52
C ALA A 383 21.71 4.31 -4.51
N ALA A 384 21.62 4.96 -3.35
CA ALA A 384 22.61 4.80 -2.27
C ALA A 384 22.65 3.37 -1.73
N GLU A 385 21.48 2.73 -1.55
CA GLU A 385 21.36 1.35 -1.07
C GLU A 385 21.89 0.32 -2.07
N LEU A 386 21.58 0.47 -3.36
CA LEU A 386 22.11 -0.40 -4.42
C LEU A 386 23.64 -0.38 -4.45
N ALA A 387 24.25 0.80 -4.32
CA ALA A 387 25.70 0.94 -4.26
C ALA A 387 26.30 0.30 -3.00
N ALA A 388 25.62 0.38 -1.86
CA ALA A 388 26.05 -0.28 -0.63
C ALA A 388 25.93 -1.81 -0.71
N GLY A 389 24.88 -2.33 -1.36
CA GLY A 389 24.68 -3.76 -1.59
C GLY A 389 25.68 -4.37 -2.57
N ALA A 390 26.03 -3.65 -3.65
CA ALA A 390 27.04 -4.08 -4.62
C ALA A 390 28.43 -4.23 -3.98
N ARG A 391 28.78 -3.40 -2.99
CA ARG A 391 30.05 -3.47 -2.25
C ARG A 391 30.11 -4.61 -1.22
N ARG A 392 28.97 -5.24 -0.89
CA ARG A 392 28.86 -6.30 0.12
C ARG A 392 28.85 -7.72 -0.44
N ARG A 393 28.82 -7.90 -1.77
CA ARG A 393 29.03 -9.21 -2.38
C ARG A 393 30.53 -9.53 -2.34
N PRO A 394 31.00 -10.55 -1.61
CA PRO A 394 32.34 -11.08 -1.84
C PRO A 394 32.34 -11.67 -3.26
N GLY A 395 33.41 -11.39 -4.01
CA GLY A 395 33.69 -12.07 -5.27
C GLY A 395 34.03 -13.53 -5.07
#